data_AF-A0A0F9X921-F1
#
_entry.id   AF-A0A0F9X921-F1
#
_cell.length_a   1.000
_cell.length_b   1.000
_cell.length_c   1.000
_cell.angle_alpha   90.00
_cell.angle_beta   90.00
_cell.angle_gamma   90.00
#
_symmetry.space_group_name_H-M   'P 1'
#
loop_
_entity.id
_entity.type
_entity.pdbx_description
1 polymer ?
#
loop_
_entity_poly.entity_id
_entity_poly.type
_entity_poly.pdbx_seq_one_letter_code
_entity_poly.pdbx_strand_id
1 'polypeptide(L)'
;MTVFALFMVAPIDVLQYRLDNLERNAQEKNTTEVQESIEQCRTAAAAIQEFVSREGRQVENTGEDNLFLLRSMNLCKRRDRRRCRISGMDDPEAVPIFPITMNSVNFLSMLDTFWGTETATRLSTLILDPNFLRSPQNMPSLNRQLGWWFHSGKIAFKPLRKSNDSSFIFQVYWLKKSEPKPTELFTNEMSICRVADSAGIVYGCAGREGWGRCDTPYYGNLGMETGQIHGLGENYGIEPPSFELLQVSWDLLRVAAICGATQPVFWSDEVEEDNNDYYDDDVDYGDHHFDDGYDEDEMESQPDMYMDKNYAQLLRWAGEIEGQEVGRQEIERQEVERQEVERQEVEGREVEGLEDLEGCPLQ
;
A
#
# COMPACT_ATOMS: atom_id res chain seq x y z
N MET A 1 8.07 -17.90 10.16
CA MET A 1 8.52 -16.75 9.36
C MET A 1 8.11 -15.44 10.00
N THR A 2 6.91 -15.35 10.60
CA THR A 2 6.42 -14.11 11.20
C THR A 2 7.36 -13.52 12.26
N VAL A 3 7.95 -14.34 13.14
CA VAL A 3 8.91 -13.84 14.16
C VAL A 3 10.15 -13.23 13.52
N PHE A 4 10.70 -13.85 12.49
CA PHE A 4 11.80 -13.28 11.70
C PHE A 4 11.40 -11.95 11.07
N ALA A 5 10.22 -11.88 10.45
CA ALA A 5 9.70 -10.65 9.86
C ALA A 5 9.49 -9.53 10.90
N LEU A 6 9.03 -9.87 12.11
CA LEU A 6 8.93 -8.93 13.23
C LEU A 6 10.30 -8.36 13.59
N PHE A 7 11.33 -9.20 13.71
CA PHE A 7 12.70 -8.75 13.96
C PHE A 7 13.28 -7.87 12.84
N MET A 8 12.87 -8.07 11.60
CA MET A 8 13.33 -7.25 10.47
C MET A 8 12.71 -5.84 10.44
N VAL A 9 11.61 -5.61 11.16
CA VAL A 9 10.83 -4.36 11.08
C VAL A 9 10.81 -3.60 12.40
N ALA A 10 10.81 -4.31 13.53
CA ALA A 10 10.74 -3.72 14.86
C ALA A 10 11.96 -2.83 15.18
N PRO A 11 11.81 -1.83 16.08
CA PRO A 11 12.91 -0.96 16.50
C PRO A 11 14.10 -1.75 17.08
N ILE A 12 15.30 -1.50 16.57
CA ILE A 12 16.51 -2.26 16.90
C ILE A 12 16.84 -2.17 18.40
N ASP A 13 16.64 -1.01 19.01
CA ASP A 13 16.85 -0.77 20.44
C ASP A 13 15.95 -1.64 21.32
N VAL A 14 14.67 -1.79 20.95
CA VAL A 14 13.73 -2.68 21.64
C VAL A 14 14.15 -4.14 21.48
N LEU A 15 14.54 -4.53 20.27
CA LEU A 15 14.97 -5.90 19.97
C LEU A 15 16.25 -6.29 20.70
N GLN A 16 17.26 -5.41 20.74
CA GLN A 16 18.51 -5.63 21.45
C GLN A 16 18.25 -5.91 22.92
N TYR A 17 17.48 -5.04 23.58
CA TYR A 17 17.12 -5.23 24.98
C TYR A 17 16.41 -6.58 25.25
N ARG A 18 15.47 -6.97 24.37
CA ARG A 18 14.74 -8.23 24.51
C ARG A 18 15.63 -9.45 24.28
N LEU A 19 16.52 -9.40 23.29
CA LEU A 19 17.46 -10.48 22.98
C LEU A 19 18.49 -10.66 24.09
N ASP A 20 19.05 -9.57 24.62
CA ASP A 20 19.98 -9.60 25.75
C ASP A 20 19.31 -10.22 26.99
N ASN A 21 18.06 -9.85 27.26
CA ASN A 21 17.30 -10.42 28.36
C ASN A 21 17.01 -11.92 28.16
N LEU A 22 16.67 -12.32 26.93
CA LEU A 22 16.43 -13.71 26.58
C LEU A 22 17.71 -14.56 26.71
N GLU A 23 18.84 -14.05 26.22
CA GLU A 23 20.15 -14.71 26.35
C GLU A 23 20.53 -14.89 27.82
N ARG A 24 20.40 -13.82 28.62
CA ARG A 24 20.66 -13.88 30.06
C ARG A 24 19.78 -14.93 30.76
N ASN A 25 18.48 -14.92 30.50
CA ASN A 25 17.54 -15.89 31.07
C ASN A 25 17.85 -17.33 30.64
N ALA A 26 18.28 -17.53 29.39
CA ALA A 26 18.72 -18.84 28.90
C ALA A 26 20.00 -19.32 29.61
N GLN A 27 20.99 -18.44 29.79
CA GLN A 27 22.22 -18.74 30.53
C GLN A 27 21.95 -19.06 32.00
N GLU A 28 21.01 -18.35 32.62
CA GLU A 28 20.55 -18.57 34.00
C GLU A 28 19.63 -19.81 34.13
N LYS A 29 19.32 -20.49 33.02
CA LYS A 29 18.36 -21.62 32.95
C LYS A 29 16.96 -21.27 33.48
N ASN A 30 16.56 -20.02 33.36
CA ASN A 30 15.22 -19.57 33.70
C ASN A 30 14.24 -19.97 32.59
N THR A 31 13.82 -21.23 32.59
CA THR A 31 12.96 -21.82 31.55
C THR A 31 11.60 -21.14 31.45
N THR A 32 11.09 -20.56 32.54
CA THR A 32 9.80 -19.89 32.58
C THR A 32 9.80 -18.63 31.70
N GLU A 33 10.80 -17.76 31.87
CA GLU A 33 10.93 -16.52 31.08
C GLU A 33 11.19 -16.80 29.59
N VAL A 34 11.99 -17.84 29.30
CA VAL A 34 12.23 -18.28 27.92
C VAL A 34 10.93 -18.76 27.28
N GLN A 35 10.14 -19.56 28.01
CA GLN A 35 8.84 -20.04 27.51
C GLN A 35 7.87 -18.88 27.30
N GLU A 36 7.81 -17.93 28.23
CA GLU A 36 6.97 -16.73 28.08
C GLU A 36 7.33 -15.93 26.83
N SER A 37 8.63 -15.74 26.55
CA SER A 37 9.11 -15.07 25.34
C SER A 37 8.68 -15.81 24.06
N ILE A 38 8.67 -17.16 24.10
CA ILE A 38 8.18 -17.98 22.98
C ILE A 38 6.67 -17.82 22.80
N GLU A 39 5.88 -17.81 23.88
CA GLU A 39 4.43 -17.58 23.78
C GLU A 39 4.11 -16.17 23.26
N GLN A 40 4.85 -15.14 23.67
CA GLN A 40 4.72 -13.78 23.13
C GLN A 40 4.96 -13.76 21.61
N CYS A 41 5.95 -14.51 21.13
CA CYS A 41 6.20 -14.67 19.69
C CYS A 41 5.02 -15.34 18.95
N ARG A 42 4.37 -16.34 19.57
CA ARG A 42 3.18 -16.99 18.99
C ARG A 42 1.97 -16.07 18.96
N THR A 43 1.71 -15.35 20.04
CA THR A 43 0.65 -14.34 20.13
C THR A 43 0.84 -13.26 19.07
N ALA A 44 2.08 -12.80 18.87
CA ALA A 44 2.40 -11.85 17.81
C ALA A 44 2.13 -12.41 16.40
N ALA A 45 2.46 -13.68 16.16
CA ALA A 45 2.15 -14.30 14.87
C ALA A 45 0.64 -14.37 14.58
N ALA A 46 -0.17 -14.69 15.59
CA ALA A 46 -1.63 -14.68 15.48
C ALA A 46 -2.17 -13.26 15.22
N ALA A 47 -1.65 -12.26 15.93
CA ALA A 47 -2.03 -10.86 15.74
C ALA A 47 -1.73 -10.35 14.31
N ILE A 48 -0.58 -10.74 13.73
CA ILE A 48 -0.27 -10.39 12.32
C ILE A 48 -1.25 -11.06 11.36
N GLN A 49 -1.57 -12.34 11.57
CA GLN A 49 -2.53 -13.07 10.72
C GLN A 49 -3.91 -12.43 10.76
N GLU A 50 -4.36 -12.02 11.94
CA GLU A 50 -5.61 -11.31 12.12
C GLU A 50 -5.59 -9.93 11.45
N PHE A 51 -4.50 -9.16 11.58
CA PHE A 51 -4.34 -7.85 10.95
C PHE A 51 -4.45 -7.87 9.42
N VAL A 52 -3.99 -8.96 8.78
CA VAL A 52 -4.05 -9.14 7.31
C VAL A 52 -5.31 -9.87 6.86
N SER A 53 -6.09 -10.43 7.78
CA SER A 53 -7.33 -11.14 7.44
C SER A 53 -8.31 -10.19 6.76
N ARG A 54 -9.04 -10.72 5.76
CA ARG A 54 -10.09 -9.96 5.06
C ARG A 54 -11.23 -9.58 6.01
N GLU A 55 -11.58 -10.48 6.91
CA GLU A 55 -12.67 -10.32 7.87
C GLU A 55 -12.41 -9.12 8.81
N GLY A 56 -11.17 -8.94 9.28
CA GLY A 56 -10.80 -7.80 10.13
C GLY A 56 -11.00 -6.42 9.47
N ARG A 57 -10.85 -6.35 8.15
CA ARG A 57 -10.87 -5.08 7.37
C ARG A 57 -12.19 -4.84 6.64
N GLN A 58 -13.12 -5.79 6.67
CA GLN A 58 -14.47 -5.59 6.16
C GLN A 58 -15.33 -4.88 7.21
N VAL A 59 -16.22 -4.02 6.72
CA VAL A 59 -17.24 -3.38 7.54
C VAL A 59 -18.40 -4.35 7.66
N GLU A 60 -18.62 -4.93 8.84
CA GLU A 60 -19.79 -5.78 9.08
C GLU A 60 -21.08 -4.96 9.03
N ASN A 61 -22.09 -5.52 8.37
CA ASN A 61 -23.29 -4.82 7.90
C ASN A 61 -24.47 -4.80 8.90
N THR A 62 -24.24 -4.67 10.21
CA THR A 62 -25.36 -4.75 11.19
C THR A 62 -25.46 -3.56 12.15
N GLY A 63 -26.58 -2.82 12.10
CA GLY A 63 -27.08 -1.96 13.19
C GLY A 63 -26.84 -0.44 13.09
N GLU A 64 -27.25 0.31 14.12
CA GLU A 64 -27.08 1.78 14.27
C GLU A 64 -25.60 2.23 14.16
N ASP A 65 -24.67 1.33 14.50
CA ASP A 65 -23.22 1.49 14.33
C ASP A 65 -22.82 1.77 12.88
N ASN A 66 -23.59 1.29 11.89
CA ASN A 66 -23.36 1.59 10.48
C ASN A 66 -23.64 3.04 10.13
N LEU A 67 -24.57 3.71 10.82
CA LEU A 67 -24.89 5.10 10.50
C LEU A 67 -23.73 6.03 10.89
N PHE A 68 -23.11 5.78 12.05
CA PHE A 68 -21.92 6.51 12.48
C PHE A 68 -20.75 6.28 11.53
N LEU A 69 -20.48 5.01 11.19
CA LEU A 69 -19.40 4.65 10.28
C LEU A 69 -19.61 5.24 8.88
N LEU A 70 -20.81 5.14 8.31
CA LEU A 70 -21.15 5.74 7.03
C LEU A 70 -20.99 7.27 7.04
N ARG A 71 -21.35 7.92 8.16
CA ARG A 71 -21.11 9.35 8.33
C ARG A 71 -19.62 9.67 8.32
N SER A 72 -18.80 8.91 9.05
CA SER A 72 -17.34 9.07 9.06
C SER A 72 -16.70 8.81 7.69
N MET A 73 -17.15 7.79 6.95
CA MET A 73 -16.71 7.54 5.58
C MET A 73 -17.04 8.72 4.67
N ASN A 74 -18.23 9.29 4.78
CA ASN A 74 -18.62 10.49 4.03
C ASN A 74 -17.79 11.73 4.42
N LEU A 75 -17.45 11.88 5.71
CA LEU A 75 -16.55 12.92 6.18
C LEU A 75 -15.14 12.73 5.62
N CYS A 76 -14.61 11.50 5.59
CA CYS A 76 -13.34 11.17 4.94
C CYS A 76 -13.35 11.55 3.46
N LYS A 77 -14.37 11.12 2.70
CA LYS A 77 -14.50 11.48 1.28
C LYS A 77 -14.58 13.01 1.12
N ARG A 78 -15.32 13.70 1.98
CA ARG A 78 -15.44 15.17 1.95
C ARG A 78 -14.11 15.88 2.25
N ARG A 79 -13.35 15.43 3.25
CA ARG A 79 -11.99 15.92 3.56
C ARG A 79 -11.14 15.89 2.29
N ASP A 80 -11.19 14.79 1.55
CA ASP A 80 -10.37 14.60 0.37
C ASP A 80 -11.02 15.15 -0.92
N ARG A 81 -12.00 16.06 -0.79
CA ARG A 81 -12.76 16.70 -1.88
C ARG A 81 -13.44 15.70 -2.83
N ARG A 82 -13.86 14.56 -2.29
CA ARG A 82 -14.44 13.42 -3.00
C ARG A 82 -13.56 12.92 -4.14
N ARG A 83 -12.24 12.99 -3.95
CA ARG A 83 -11.23 12.50 -4.89
C ARG A 83 -10.19 11.65 -4.19
N CYS A 84 -9.74 10.60 -4.86
CA CYS A 84 -8.57 9.87 -4.42
C CYS A 84 -7.34 10.77 -4.54
N ARG A 85 -6.62 10.99 -3.43
CA ARG A 85 -5.48 11.91 -3.39
C ARG A 85 -4.22 11.36 -4.04
N ILE A 86 -4.22 10.07 -4.34
CA ILE A 86 -3.14 9.36 -5.02
C ILE A 86 -3.39 9.35 -6.53
N SER A 87 -4.53 8.79 -6.97
CA SER A 87 -4.84 8.66 -8.40
C SER A 87 -5.54 9.86 -9.02
N GLY A 88 -6.08 10.78 -8.22
CA GLY A 88 -6.89 11.89 -8.69
C GLY A 88 -8.31 11.50 -9.13
N MET A 89 -8.69 10.22 -9.10
CA MET A 89 -10.03 9.77 -9.53
C MET A 89 -11.13 10.31 -8.61
N ASP A 90 -12.28 10.65 -9.19
CA ASP A 90 -13.48 11.02 -8.46
C ASP A 90 -14.15 9.80 -7.80
N ASP A 91 -15.03 10.07 -6.84
CA ASP A 91 -15.78 9.07 -6.04
C ASP A 91 -14.92 7.94 -5.43
N PRO A 92 -13.95 8.30 -4.56
CA PRO A 92 -13.14 7.32 -3.86
C PRO A 92 -13.95 6.55 -2.81
N GLU A 93 -13.44 5.41 -2.40
CA GLU A 93 -13.85 4.67 -1.21
C GLU A 93 -13.07 5.16 0.02
N ALA A 94 -13.71 5.14 1.19
CA ALA A 94 -13.04 5.39 2.46
C ALA A 94 -12.55 4.03 3.00
N VAL A 95 -11.24 3.89 3.19
CA VAL A 95 -10.59 2.60 3.42
C VAL A 95 -9.95 2.60 4.81
N PRO A 96 -10.29 1.69 5.74
CA PRO A 96 -9.68 1.66 7.07
C PRO A 96 -8.16 1.40 7.03
N ILE A 97 -7.38 2.19 7.77
CA ILE A 97 -5.93 2.00 7.95
C ILE A 97 -5.68 0.82 8.88
N PHE A 98 -6.41 0.81 10.00
CA PHE A 98 -6.39 -0.22 11.02
C PHE A 98 -7.72 -0.98 11.03
N PRO A 99 -7.71 -2.32 11.13
CA PRO A 99 -8.93 -3.11 11.14
C PRO A 99 -9.83 -2.77 12.34
N ILE A 100 -11.16 -2.68 12.12
CA ILE A 100 -12.11 -2.22 13.15
C ILE A 100 -12.41 -3.34 14.15
N THR A 101 -12.39 -4.60 13.71
CA THR A 101 -12.79 -5.78 14.49
C THR A 101 -11.62 -6.56 15.09
N MET A 102 -10.41 -5.99 15.06
CA MET A 102 -9.21 -6.67 15.54
C MET A 102 -9.21 -6.89 17.06
N ASN A 103 -8.76 -8.06 17.50
CA ASN A 103 -8.49 -8.39 18.89
C ASN A 103 -7.35 -7.52 19.43
N SER A 104 -7.75 -6.45 20.11
CA SER A 104 -6.85 -5.43 20.64
C SER A 104 -5.89 -5.98 21.70
N VAL A 105 -6.22 -7.06 22.43
CA VAL A 105 -5.38 -7.59 23.51
C VAL A 105 -4.11 -8.24 22.94
N ASN A 106 -4.27 -9.17 21.99
CA ASN A 106 -3.13 -9.84 21.36
C ASN A 106 -2.26 -8.84 20.58
N PHE A 107 -2.91 -7.88 19.93
CA PHE A 107 -2.24 -6.82 19.20
C PHE A 107 -1.39 -5.92 20.10
N LEU A 108 -1.95 -5.43 21.21
CA LEU A 108 -1.23 -4.55 22.14
C LEU A 108 -0.11 -5.29 22.85
N SER A 109 -0.30 -6.57 23.18
CA SER A 109 0.76 -7.44 23.72
C SER A 109 1.93 -7.60 22.72
N MET A 110 1.62 -7.80 21.44
CA MET A 110 2.64 -7.81 20.38
C MET A 110 3.38 -6.47 20.29
N LEU A 111 2.67 -5.34 20.32
CA LEU A 111 3.31 -4.03 20.28
C LEU A 111 4.20 -3.78 21.49
N ASP A 112 3.78 -4.17 22.70
CA ASP A 112 4.61 -4.03 23.89
C ASP A 112 5.89 -4.87 23.80
N THR A 113 5.76 -6.07 23.23
CA THR A 113 6.87 -7.00 23.06
C THR A 113 7.90 -6.47 22.04
N PHE A 114 7.44 -6.03 20.86
CA PHE A 114 8.30 -5.77 19.71
C PHE A 114 8.51 -4.27 19.39
N TRP A 115 7.55 -3.39 19.70
CA TRP A 115 7.65 -1.93 19.50
C TRP A 115 7.86 -1.14 20.80
N GLY A 116 7.84 -1.83 21.94
CA GLY A 116 8.08 -1.27 23.27
C GLY A 116 6.83 -0.71 23.94
N THR A 117 6.89 -0.65 25.27
CA THR A 117 5.77 -0.26 26.14
C THR A 117 5.26 1.15 25.90
N GLU A 118 6.14 2.10 25.57
CA GLU A 118 5.73 3.47 25.23
C GLU A 118 4.84 3.48 23.98
N THR A 119 5.28 2.80 22.91
CA THR A 119 4.52 2.70 21.66
C THR A 119 3.18 2.00 21.88
N ALA A 120 3.18 0.89 22.61
CA ALA A 120 1.97 0.14 22.94
C ALA A 120 0.97 0.99 23.75
N THR A 121 1.45 1.74 24.75
CA THR A 121 0.63 2.61 25.59
C THR A 121 0.05 3.77 24.79
N ARG A 122 0.84 4.37 23.90
CA ARG A 122 0.36 5.44 23.03
C ARG A 122 -0.73 4.94 22.09
N LEU A 123 -0.51 3.81 21.43
CA LEU A 123 -1.46 3.23 20.47
C LEU A 123 -2.70 2.63 21.12
N SER A 124 -2.62 2.16 22.37
CA SER A 124 -3.78 1.61 23.08
C SER A 124 -4.91 2.61 23.21
N THR A 125 -4.60 3.89 23.42
CA THR A 125 -5.61 4.96 23.51
C THR A 125 -6.41 5.14 22.22
N LEU A 126 -5.81 4.82 21.07
CA LEU A 126 -6.44 4.93 19.75
C LEU A 126 -7.19 3.65 19.37
N ILE A 127 -6.61 2.49 19.67
CA ILE A 127 -7.11 1.18 19.24
C ILE A 127 -8.25 0.68 20.15
N LEU A 128 -8.21 1.04 21.43
CA LEU A 128 -9.28 0.69 22.37
C LEU A 128 -10.49 1.62 22.29
N ASP A 129 -10.43 2.71 21.51
CA ASP A 129 -11.57 3.60 21.29
C ASP A 129 -12.30 3.24 19.98
N PRO A 130 -13.49 2.62 20.04
CA PRO A 130 -14.26 2.28 18.86
C PRO A 130 -14.69 3.50 18.05
N ASN A 131 -14.87 4.66 18.70
CA ASN A 131 -15.25 5.90 18.00
C ASN A 131 -14.08 6.40 17.15
N PHE A 132 -12.86 6.29 17.68
CA PHE A 132 -11.65 6.65 16.95
C PHE A 132 -11.42 5.73 15.76
N LEU A 133 -11.52 4.41 15.93
CA LEU A 133 -11.37 3.44 14.84
C LEU A 133 -12.42 3.62 13.73
N ARG A 134 -13.61 4.11 14.09
CA ARG A 134 -14.68 4.45 13.14
C ARG A 134 -14.63 5.91 12.67
N SER A 135 -13.62 6.68 13.06
CA SER A 135 -13.48 8.09 12.69
C SER A 135 -12.82 8.27 11.32
N PRO A 136 -12.94 9.46 10.70
CA PRO A 136 -12.21 9.78 9.46
C PRO A 136 -10.68 9.72 9.60
N GLN A 137 -10.14 9.73 10.82
CA GLN A 137 -8.71 9.65 11.08
C GLN A 137 -8.16 8.24 10.87
N ASN A 138 -9.00 7.21 10.90
CA ASN A 138 -8.61 5.84 10.55
C ASN A 138 -8.82 5.55 9.05
N MET A 139 -9.06 6.55 8.18
CA MET A 139 -9.42 6.30 6.77
C MET A 139 -8.77 7.28 5.79
N PRO A 140 -7.99 6.81 4.79
CA PRO A 140 -7.77 7.52 3.53
C PRO A 140 -8.92 7.33 2.54
N SER A 141 -9.09 8.31 1.65
CA SER A 141 -9.91 8.16 0.44
C SER A 141 -9.08 7.61 -0.72
N LEU A 142 -9.37 6.37 -1.11
CA LEU A 142 -8.67 5.64 -2.16
C LEU A 142 -9.66 5.26 -3.27
N ASN A 143 -9.23 5.20 -4.54
CA ASN A 143 -10.07 4.52 -5.53
C ASN A 143 -10.17 3.02 -5.19
N ARG A 144 -11.16 2.33 -5.73
CA ARG A 144 -11.41 0.90 -5.44
C ARG A 144 -10.18 0.01 -5.63
N GLN A 145 -9.39 0.26 -6.68
CA GLN A 145 -8.18 -0.50 -6.98
C GLN A 145 -7.08 -0.29 -5.92
N LEU A 146 -6.80 0.96 -5.53
CA LEU A 146 -5.84 1.29 -4.48
C LEU A 146 -6.31 0.79 -3.11
N GLY A 147 -7.61 0.89 -2.82
CA GLY A 147 -8.20 0.33 -1.61
C GLY A 147 -7.96 -1.18 -1.51
N TRP A 148 -8.21 -1.90 -2.61
CA TRP A 148 -7.94 -3.34 -2.68
C TRP A 148 -6.44 -3.67 -2.56
N TRP A 149 -5.55 -2.93 -3.23
CA TRP A 149 -4.11 -3.14 -3.08
C TRP A 149 -3.60 -2.89 -1.67
N PHE A 150 -4.13 -1.85 -1.01
CA PHE A 150 -3.78 -1.53 0.36
C PHE A 150 -4.26 -2.61 1.33
N HIS A 151 -5.52 -3.05 1.19
CA HIS A 151 -6.09 -4.13 2.01
C HIS A 151 -5.42 -5.49 1.78
N SER A 152 -5.00 -5.80 0.55
CA SER A 152 -4.28 -7.04 0.23
C SER A 152 -2.80 -7.00 0.64
N GLY A 153 -2.31 -5.86 1.13
CA GLY A 153 -0.92 -5.66 1.52
C GLY A 153 0.06 -5.61 0.36
N LYS A 154 -0.41 -5.20 -0.84
CA LYS A 154 0.43 -4.98 -2.02
C LYS A 154 1.03 -3.60 -2.08
N ILE A 155 0.35 -2.64 -1.46
CA ILE A 155 0.91 -1.31 -1.20
C ILE A 155 0.80 -1.00 0.28
N ALA A 156 1.68 -0.12 0.74
CA ALA A 156 1.56 0.49 2.04
C ALA A 156 2.02 1.95 2.00
N PHE A 157 1.59 2.72 3.01
CA PHE A 157 1.82 4.15 3.07
C PHE A 157 2.80 4.46 4.19
N LYS A 158 4.03 4.82 3.84
CA LYS A 158 5.05 5.21 4.80
C LYS A 158 4.82 6.67 5.22
N PRO A 159 4.46 6.96 6.47
CA PRO A 159 4.41 8.34 6.95
C PRO A 159 5.81 8.95 6.97
N LEU A 160 5.94 10.21 6.52
CA LEU A 160 7.21 10.95 6.55
C LEU A 160 7.23 12.02 7.62
N ARG A 161 6.24 12.89 7.61
CA ARG A 161 6.13 13.99 8.58
C ARG A 161 4.72 14.51 8.68
N LYS A 162 4.35 14.92 9.89
CA LYS A 162 3.26 15.85 10.13
C LYS A 162 3.82 17.26 9.95
N SER A 163 3.27 18.02 9.02
CA SER A 163 3.57 19.42 8.83
C SER A 163 2.87 20.25 9.92
N ASN A 164 3.37 21.45 10.17
CA ASN A 164 2.79 22.36 11.16
C ASN A 164 1.34 22.77 10.81
N ASP A 165 1.00 22.76 9.52
CA ASP A 165 -0.30 23.20 8.99
C ASP A 165 -1.35 22.08 8.96
N SER A 166 -1.32 21.18 9.95
CA SER A 166 -2.21 19.99 10.03
C SER A 166 -2.27 19.16 8.72
N SER A 167 -1.23 19.27 7.89
CA SER A 167 -1.01 18.43 6.72
C SER A 167 0.00 17.35 7.03
N PHE A 168 -0.05 16.27 6.28
CA PHE A 168 0.73 15.09 6.49
C PHE A 168 1.22 14.57 5.13
N ILE A 169 2.50 14.20 5.09
CA ILE A 169 3.17 13.71 3.90
C ILE A 169 3.47 12.23 4.10
N PHE A 170 3.16 11.43 3.09
CA PHE A 170 3.49 10.01 3.05
C PHE A 170 4.06 9.61 1.70
N GLN A 171 4.70 8.46 1.68
CA GLN A 171 5.17 7.78 0.47
C GLN A 171 4.35 6.52 0.24
N VAL A 172 4.04 6.25 -1.02
CA VAL A 172 3.48 4.95 -1.42
C VAL A 172 4.61 3.99 -1.70
N TYR A 173 4.49 2.76 -1.20
CA TYR A 173 5.46 1.69 -1.45
C TYR A 173 4.74 0.46 -1.97
N TRP A 174 5.26 -0.12 -3.05
CA TRP A 174 4.92 -1.46 -3.47
C TRP A 174 5.59 -2.48 -2.53
N LEU A 175 4.79 -3.42 -2.03
CA LEU A 175 5.24 -4.51 -1.18
C LEU A 175 5.21 -5.81 -1.99
N LYS A 176 6.38 -6.44 -2.10
CA LYS A 176 6.52 -7.77 -2.69
C LYS A 176 6.22 -8.83 -1.63
N LYS A 177 5.30 -9.73 -1.95
CA LYS A 177 5.05 -10.93 -1.14
C LYS A 177 6.26 -11.85 -1.20
N SER A 178 6.81 -12.22 -0.06
CA SER A 178 7.85 -13.26 0.03
C SER A 178 7.28 -14.65 -0.26
N GLU A 179 8.12 -15.56 -0.76
CA GLU A 179 7.76 -16.97 -1.00
C GLU A 179 7.38 -17.74 0.28
N PRO A 180 8.09 -17.58 1.42
CA PRO A 180 7.81 -18.38 2.61
C PRO A 180 6.44 -18.10 3.21
N LYS A 181 5.81 -19.11 3.80
CA LYS A 181 4.50 -18.95 4.47
C LYS A 181 4.68 -18.44 5.90
N PRO A 182 3.69 -17.74 6.50
CA PRO A 182 3.82 -17.17 7.85
C PRO A 182 4.19 -18.22 8.91
N THR A 183 3.57 -19.40 8.80
CA THR A 183 3.71 -20.56 9.69
C THR A 183 4.97 -21.38 9.45
N GLU A 184 5.69 -21.15 8.35
CA GLU A 184 6.90 -21.89 8.02
C GLU A 184 8.01 -21.57 9.01
N LEU A 185 8.81 -22.55 9.40
CA LEU A 185 9.93 -22.31 10.32
C LEU A 185 11.14 -21.83 9.55
N PHE A 186 11.86 -20.86 10.12
CA PHE A 186 13.14 -20.44 9.56
C PHE A 186 14.18 -21.53 9.88
N THR A 187 14.60 -22.30 8.88
CA THR A 187 15.56 -23.40 9.05
C THR A 187 16.97 -22.95 8.70
N ASN A 188 17.99 -23.71 9.13
CA ASN A 188 19.40 -23.43 8.80
C ASN A 188 19.70 -23.49 7.29
N GLU A 189 18.81 -24.10 6.51
CA GLU A 189 18.93 -24.18 5.04
C GLU A 189 18.43 -22.91 4.35
N MET A 190 17.62 -22.09 5.06
CA MET A 190 17.18 -20.80 4.55
C MET A 190 18.28 -19.75 4.73
N SER A 191 18.70 -19.16 3.62
CA SER A 191 19.55 -17.97 3.65
C SER A 191 18.70 -16.74 3.98
N ILE A 192 19.10 -15.99 5.01
CA ILE A 192 18.50 -14.68 5.35
C ILE A 192 18.48 -13.77 4.12
N CYS A 193 19.56 -13.77 3.31
CA CYS A 193 19.63 -13.01 2.08
C CYS A 193 18.55 -13.46 1.08
N ARG A 194 18.33 -14.77 0.90
CA ARG A 194 17.28 -15.25 -0.01
C ARG A 194 15.88 -14.88 0.46
N VAL A 195 15.61 -14.94 1.76
CA VAL A 195 14.32 -14.52 2.33
C VAL A 195 14.12 -13.01 2.13
N ALA A 196 15.14 -12.21 2.44
CA ALA A 196 15.13 -10.77 2.22
C ALA A 196 14.92 -10.43 0.73
N ASP A 197 15.66 -11.07 -0.17
CA ASP A 197 15.55 -10.88 -1.62
C ASP A 197 14.16 -11.29 -2.16
N SER A 198 13.59 -12.39 -1.66
CA SER A 198 12.22 -12.80 -2.07
C SER A 198 11.16 -11.80 -1.61
N ALA A 199 11.35 -11.17 -0.44
CA ALA A 199 10.55 -10.05 0.04
C ALA A 199 10.87 -8.71 -0.64
N GLY A 200 11.83 -8.66 -1.57
CA GLY A 200 12.26 -7.42 -2.22
C GLY A 200 13.12 -6.50 -1.34
N ILE A 201 13.66 -7.01 -0.24
CA ILE A 201 14.62 -6.33 0.64
C ILE A 201 16.04 -6.66 0.14
N VAL A 202 16.46 -6.11 -0.99
CA VAL A 202 17.80 -6.39 -1.53
C VAL A 202 18.86 -5.56 -0.80
N TYR A 203 19.88 -6.25 -0.27
CA TYR A 203 21.14 -5.63 0.16
C TYR A 203 22.20 -5.77 -0.95
N GLY A 204 22.65 -4.63 -1.50
CA GLY A 204 24.02 -4.48 -1.99
C GLY A 204 24.45 -5.17 -3.30
N CYS A 205 23.62 -5.96 -3.99
CA CYS A 205 24.00 -6.53 -5.29
C CYS A 205 23.35 -5.75 -6.45
N ALA A 206 24.13 -4.85 -7.07
CA ALA A 206 23.84 -4.19 -8.34
C ALA A 206 22.72 -3.13 -8.38
N GLY A 207 22.73 -2.15 -7.46
CA GLY A 207 22.00 -0.88 -7.64
C GLY A 207 20.47 -0.97 -7.67
N ARG A 208 19.89 -2.07 -7.19
CA ARG A 208 18.44 -2.19 -7.00
C ARG A 208 18.06 -1.69 -5.62
N GLU A 209 17.35 -0.57 -5.59
CA GLU A 209 16.92 0.12 -4.37
C GLU A 209 15.76 -0.63 -3.69
N GLY A 210 16.06 -1.42 -2.64
CA GLY A 210 15.14 -1.89 -1.59
C GLY A 210 13.70 -2.25 -2.01
N TRP A 211 12.76 -2.08 -1.07
CA TRP A 211 11.34 -2.14 -1.39
C TRP A 211 11.06 -1.10 -2.47
N GLY A 212 10.72 -1.54 -3.68
CA GLY A 212 10.15 -0.62 -4.64
C GLY A 212 10.33 -0.88 -6.12
N ARG A 213 11.19 -1.81 -6.52
CA ARG A 213 11.29 -2.21 -7.93
C ARG A 213 10.34 -3.37 -8.23
N CYS A 214 9.05 -3.07 -8.35
CA CYS A 214 8.19 -3.92 -9.15
C CYS A 214 8.59 -3.67 -10.62
N ASP A 215 9.47 -4.51 -11.17
CA ASP A 215 9.84 -4.55 -12.61
C ASP A 215 8.64 -4.92 -13.52
N THR A 216 7.42 -4.94 -12.99
CA THR A 216 6.20 -5.19 -13.74
C THR A 216 5.60 -3.85 -14.16
N PRO A 217 5.72 -3.44 -15.44
CA PRO A 217 4.97 -2.30 -16.00
C PRO A 217 3.43 -2.49 -15.98
N TYR A 218 2.94 -3.59 -15.38
CA TYR A 218 1.56 -4.06 -15.48
C TYR A 218 0.69 -3.83 -14.23
N TYR A 219 1.23 -3.31 -13.11
CA TYR A 219 0.40 -3.04 -11.92
C TYR A 219 -0.57 -1.86 -12.08
N GLY A 220 -0.76 -1.35 -13.29
CA GLY A 220 -1.89 -0.51 -13.65
C GLY A 220 -1.42 0.79 -14.29
N ASN A 221 -2.21 1.27 -15.24
CA ASN A 221 -2.05 2.56 -15.94
C ASN A 221 -2.09 3.79 -15.00
N LEU A 222 -2.04 3.58 -13.68
CA LEU A 222 -1.92 4.62 -12.66
C LEU A 222 -0.49 5.19 -12.58
N GLY A 223 0.52 4.52 -13.15
CA GLY A 223 1.89 5.04 -13.25
C GLY A 223 2.55 5.34 -11.90
N MET A 224 2.18 4.58 -10.86
CA MET A 224 2.64 4.82 -9.50
C MET A 224 3.96 4.12 -9.20
N GLU A 225 4.95 4.92 -8.83
CA GLU A 225 6.27 4.44 -8.44
C GLU A 225 6.39 4.33 -6.92
N THR A 226 7.22 3.39 -6.47
CA THR A 226 7.55 3.31 -5.05
C THR A 226 8.35 4.54 -4.63
N GLY A 227 8.04 5.05 -3.44
CA GLY A 227 8.65 6.25 -2.90
C GLY A 227 7.96 7.54 -3.36
N GLN A 228 6.95 7.44 -4.25
CA GLN A 228 6.17 8.59 -4.69
C GLN A 228 5.50 9.27 -3.50
N ILE A 229 5.68 10.59 -3.42
CA ILE A 229 5.29 11.40 -2.27
C ILE A 229 3.91 12.02 -2.51
N HIS A 230 3.02 11.89 -1.53
CA HIS A 230 1.69 12.48 -1.54
C HIS A 230 1.42 13.28 -0.26
N GLY A 231 0.61 14.33 -0.40
CA GLY A 231 0.19 15.20 0.69
C GLY A 231 -1.30 15.11 0.98
N LEU A 232 -1.64 14.83 2.23
CA LEU A 232 -2.99 14.95 2.79
C LEU A 232 -3.02 16.17 3.71
N GLY A 233 -4.04 16.99 3.59
CA GLY A 233 -4.22 18.18 4.41
C GLY A 233 -5.53 18.11 5.17
N GLU A 234 -5.59 18.80 6.30
CA GLU A 234 -6.87 19.18 6.88
C GLU A 234 -7.68 19.96 5.84
N ASN A 235 -8.92 19.55 5.64
CA ASN A 235 -9.84 20.23 4.74
C ASN A 235 -11.23 20.19 5.39
N TYR A 236 -11.95 21.30 5.30
CA TYR A 236 -13.29 21.45 5.88
C TYR A 236 -13.36 21.17 7.39
N GLY A 237 -12.28 21.45 8.13
CA GLY A 237 -12.19 21.20 9.57
C GLY A 237 -12.14 19.71 9.94
N ILE A 238 -11.76 18.84 9.00
CA ILE A 238 -11.64 17.39 9.21
C ILE A 238 -10.16 17.03 9.17
N GLU A 239 -9.66 16.50 10.29
CA GLU A 239 -8.26 16.12 10.44
C GLU A 239 -7.82 15.05 9.41
N PRO A 240 -6.54 15.06 9.02
CA PRO A 240 -5.96 14.01 8.17
C PRO A 240 -5.97 12.66 8.90
N PRO A 241 -5.64 11.56 8.19
CA PRO A 241 -5.48 10.28 8.85
C PRO A 241 -4.41 10.32 9.95
N SER A 242 -4.60 9.53 11.01
CA SER A 242 -3.68 9.46 12.14
C SER A 242 -2.30 9.00 11.69
N PHE A 243 -1.30 9.77 12.07
CA PHE A 243 0.10 9.47 11.79
C PHE A 243 0.51 8.15 12.44
N GLU A 244 0.09 7.95 13.68
CA GLU A 244 0.42 6.81 14.52
C GLU A 244 -0.21 5.52 13.95
N LEU A 245 -1.46 5.58 13.51
CA LEU A 245 -2.10 4.44 12.85
C LEU A 245 -1.47 4.12 11.49
N LEU A 246 -1.09 5.13 10.70
CA LEU A 246 -0.38 4.90 9.44
C LEU A 246 1.00 4.30 9.67
N GLN A 247 1.73 4.77 10.69
CA GLN A 247 3.05 4.25 11.03
C GLN A 247 2.97 2.77 11.42
N VAL A 248 2.05 2.41 12.30
CA VAL A 248 1.92 1.01 12.71
C VAL A 248 1.39 0.16 11.55
N SER A 249 0.44 0.64 10.75
CA SER A 249 -0.05 -0.07 9.56
C SER A 249 1.05 -0.31 8.53
N TRP A 250 1.90 0.69 8.27
CA TRP A 250 3.10 0.56 7.44
C TRP A 250 4.03 -0.53 7.93
N ASP A 251 4.34 -0.55 9.22
CA ASP A 251 5.21 -1.54 9.82
C ASP A 251 4.63 -2.95 9.70
N LEU A 252 3.35 -3.13 10.04
CA LEU A 252 2.68 -4.42 10.03
C LEU A 252 2.50 -4.96 8.60
N LEU A 253 2.21 -4.10 7.62
CA LEU A 253 2.13 -4.51 6.22
C LEU A 253 3.50 -4.95 5.68
N ARG A 254 4.60 -4.35 6.13
CA ARG A 254 5.95 -4.86 5.83
C ARG A 254 6.19 -6.23 6.47
N VAL A 255 5.83 -6.42 7.74
CA VAL A 255 5.92 -7.72 8.41
C VAL A 255 5.14 -8.78 7.62
N ALA A 256 3.91 -8.46 7.24
CA ALA A 256 3.05 -9.32 6.44
C ALA A 256 3.67 -9.68 5.09
N ALA A 257 4.29 -8.72 4.40
CA ALA A 257 4.94 -8.95 3.12
C ALA A 257 6.17 -9.86 3.25
N ILE A 258 7.01 -9.66 4.29
CA ILE A 258 8.22 -10.46 4.56
C ILE A 258 7.91 -11.89 4.99
N CYS A 259 6.77 -12.11 5.65
CA CYS A 259 6.36 -13.45 6.07
C CYS A 259 5.36 -14.12 5.12
N GLY A 260 5.07 -13.52 3.96
CA GLY A 260 4.18 -14.07 2.95
C GLY A 260 2.70 -14.11 3.35
N ALA A 261 2.31 -13.32 4.37
CA ALA A 261 0.92 -13.23 4.85
C ALA A 261 0.02 -12.37 3.94
N THR A 262 0.58 -11.61 3.00
CA THR A 262 -0.20 -10.81 2.04
C THR A 262 -0.97 -11.70 1.06
N GLN A 263 -2.09 -11.20 0.56
CA GLN A 263 -2.89 -11.97 -0.40
C GLN A 263 -2.11 -12.10 -1.72
N PRO A 264 -2.13 -13.28 -2.37
CA PRO A 264 -1.56 -13.40 -3.69
C PRO A 264 -2.23 -12.41 -4.63
N VAL A 265 -1.45 -11.89 -5.57
CA VAL A 265 -2.02 -11.16 -6.70
C VAL A 265 -2.73 -12.21 -7.53
N PHE A 266 -4.06 -12.33 -7.41
CA PHE A 266 -4.85 -13.12 -8.34
C PHE A 266 -4.54 -12.64 -9.75
N TRP A 267 -3.71 -13.39 -10.44
CA TRP A 267 -3.79 -13.59 -11.86
C TRP A 267 -4.35 -15.00 -12.01
N SER A 268 -5.26 -15.15 -12.93
CA SER A 268 -5.90 -16.38 -13.37
C SER A 268 -4.97 -17.50 -13.84
N ASP A 269 -3.65 -17.45 -13.66
CA ASP A 269 -2.73 -18.29 -14.43
C ASP A 269 -1.54 -18.79 -13.59
N GLU A 270 -1.81 -19.61 -12.59
CA GLU A 270 -1.21 -20.95 -12.60
C GLU A 270 -2.37 -21.88 -12.96
N VAL A 271 -2.79 -21.83 -14.23
CA VAL A 271 -3.39 -23.02 -14.84
C VAL A 271 -2.26 -24.03 -14.77
N GLU A 272 -2.25 -24.86 -13.73
CA GLU A 272 -1.65 -26.18 -13.91
C GLU A 272 -2.40 -26.74 -15.11
N GLU A 273 -1.73 -26.74 -16.27
CA GLU A 273 -2.18 -27.44 -17.48
C GLU A 273 -2.26 -28.93 -17.12
N ASP A 274 -3.33 -29.32 -16.42
CA ASP A 274 -3.78 -30.69 -16.36
C ASP A 274 -4.37 -30.98 -17.75
N ASN A 275 -3.47 -31.35 -18.66
CA ASN A 275 -3.79 -31.97 -19.94
C ASN A 275 -4.62 -33.24 -19.67
N ASN A 276 -5.92 -33.08 -19.50
CA ASN A 276 -6.89 -34.16 -19.64
C ASN A 276 -7.81 -33.85 -20.81
N ASP A 277 -7.26 -34.08 -22.00
CA ASP A 277 -8.02 -34.37 -23.21
C ASP A 277 -8.86 -35.63 -22.96
N TYR A 278 -10.12 -35.46 -22.56
CA TYR A 278 -11.16 -36.46 -22.77
C TYR A 278 -12.37 -35.76 -23.41
N TYR A 279 -12.39 -35.81 -24.73
CA TYR A 279 -13.63 -35.77 -25.50
C TYR A 279 -14.48 -36.97 -25.07
N ASP A 280 -15.68 -36.73 -24.58
CA ASP A 280 -16.79 -37.62 -24.91
C ASP A 280 -18.07 -36.81 -25.10
N ASP A 281 -18.53 -36.84 -26.34
CA ASP A 281 -19.89 -36.53 -26.75
C ASP A 281 -20.86 -37.32 -25.88
N ASP A 282 -21.92 -36.69 -25.39
CA ASP A 282 -23.28 -37.17 -25.69
C ASP A 282 -24.33 -36.19 -25.15
N VAL A 283 -25.03 -35.61 -26.12
CA VAL A 283 -26.23 -34.78 -26.02
C VAL A 283 -27.41 -35.68 -25.68
N ASP A 284 -28.11 -35.43 -24.57
CA ASP A 284 -29.47 -35.93 -24.36
C ASP A 284 -30.40 -34.80 -23.89
N TYR A 285 -31.43 -34.55 -24.68
CA TYR A 285 -32.45 -33.52 -24.48
C TYR A 285 -33.58 -34.10 -23.61
N GLY A 286 -33.58 -33.76 -22.32
CA GLY A 286 -34.64 -34.10 -21.38
C GLY A 286 -35.53 -32.91 -21.02
N ASP A 287 -36.65 -32.79 -21.71
CA ASP A 287 -37.81 -31.93 -21.44
C ASP A 287 -38.50 -32.30 -20.11
N HIS A 288 -38.56 -31.38 -19.14
CA HIS A 288 -39.52 -31.45 -18.03
C HIS A 288 -39.97 -30.07 -17.54
N HIS A 289 -41.22 -29.76 -17.85
CA HIS A 289 -42.10 -28.75 -17.23
C HIS A 289 -42.51 -29.13 -15.79
N PHE A 290 -42.34 -28.20 -14.83
CA PHE A 290 -43.10 -27.97 -13.57
C PHE A 290 -42.59 -26.60 -13.06
N ASP A 291 -43.31 -25.48 -13.02
CA ASP A 291 -44.55 -25.08 -12.31
C ASP A 291 -44.56 -25.32 -10.79
N ASP A 292 -44.10 -24.32 -10.04
CA ASP A 292 -44.73 -23.84 -8.81
C ASP A 292 -44.13 -22.50 -8.35
N GLY A 293 -44.99 -21.50 -8.16
CA GLY A 293 -44.61 -20.21 -7.60
C GLY A 293 -44.50 -20.25 -6.08
N TYR A 294 -43.72 -19.33 -5.51
CA TYR A 294 -44.11 -18.41 -4.43
C TYR A 294 -43.01 -17.35 -4.25
N ASP A 295 -43.45 -16.14 -3.92
CA ASP A 295 -42.67 -14.97 -3.53
C ASP A 295 -41.68 -15.26 -2.39
N GLU A 296 -40.48 -14.71 -2.48
CA GLU A 296 -39.81 -14.01 -1.37
C GLU A 296 -38.61 -13.21 -1.92
N ASP A 297 -38.54 -11.94 -1.55
CA ASP A 297 -37.47 -10.99 -1.87
C ASP A 297 -36.15 -11.38 -1.18
N GLU A 298 -35.56 -12.50 -1.61
CA GLU A 298 -34.19 -12.87 -1.29
C GLU A 298 -33.28 -12.19 -2.31
N MET A 299 -32.79 -11.01 -1.93
CA MET A 299 -31.68 -10.35 -2.61
C MET A 299 -30.43 -11.22 -2.39
N GLU A 300 -30.33 -12.32 -3.16
CA GLU A 300 -29.13 -13.11 -3.31
C GLU A 300 -28.01 -12.14 -3.69
N SER A 301 -27.07 -11.97 -2.77
CA SER A 301 -25.78 -11.35 -3.00
C SER A 301 -25.04 -12.21 -4.02
N GLN A 302 -25.33 -12.01 -5.30
CA GLN A 302 -24.62 -12.63 -6.41
C GLN A 302 -23.14 -12.23 -6.35
N PRO A 303 -22.20 -13.18 -6.28
CA PRO A 303 -20.76 -12.92 -6.33
C PRO A 303 -20.22 -12.75 -7.76
N ASP A 304 -21.04 -12.28 -8.70
CA ASP A 304 -20.69 -12.14 -10.13
C ASP A 304 -20.46 -10.69 -10.60
N MET A 305 -20.26 -9.75 -9.66
CA MET A 305 -20.00 -8.32 -9.94
C MET A 305 -18.53 -7.99 -10.31
N TYR A 306 -17.76 -8.93 -10.86
CA TYR A 306 -16.39 -8.66 -11.32
C TYR A 306 -16.29 -8.14 -12.76
N MET A 307 -17.43 -8.01 -13.46
CA MET A 307 -17.52 -7.37 -14.78
C MET A 307 -18.33 -6.07 -14.72
N ASP A 308 -17.97 -5.18 -13.78
CA ASP A 308 -18.65 -3.90 -13.66
C ASP A 308 -18.21 -2.92 -14.77
N LYS A 309 -19.17 -2.12 -15.24
CA LYS A 309 -19.17 -1.32 -16.49
C LYS A 309 -18.07 -0.26 -16.59
N ASN A 310 -17.24 -0.10 -15.56
CA ASN A 310 -16.06 0.78 -15.54
C ASN A 310 -14.83 0.17 -16.19
N TYR A 311 -14.76 -1.15 -16.44
CA TYR A 311 -13.64 -1.74 -17.18
C TYR A 311 -13.59 -1.23 -18.63
N ALA A 312 -14.76 -1.07 -19.26
CA ALA A 312 -14.87 -0.49 -20.60
C ALA A 312 -14.48 1.01 -20.64
N GLN A 313 -14.76 1.77 -19.57
CA GLN A 313 -14.32 3.17 -19.47
C GLN A 313 -12.80 3.28 -19.28
N LEU A 314 -12.19 2.37 -18.51
CA LEU A 314 -10.74 2.28 -18.34
C LEU A 314 -10.02 1.94 -19.65
N LEU A 315 -10.56 1.02 -20.47
CA LEU A 315 -10.01 0.71 -21.80
C LEU A 315 -10.18 1.87 -22.79
N ARG A 316 -11.30 2.60 -22.73
CA ARG A 316 -11.53 3.78 -23.59
C ARG A 316 -10.56 4.91 -23.28
N TRP A 317 -10.27 5.15 -22.00
CA TRP A 317 -9.24 6.11 -21.58
C TRP A 317 -7.83 5.68 -21.94
N ALA A 318 -7.50 4.38 -21.83
CA ALA A 318 -6.20 3.87 -22.26
C ALA A 318 -5.96 4.11 -23.77
N GLY A 319 -6.98 3.90 -24.60
CA GLY A 319 -6.90 4.20 -26.04
C GLY A 319 -6.86 5.70 -26.39
N GLU A 320 -7.43 6.58 -25.56
CA GLU A 320 -7.38 8.04 -25.77
C GLU A 320 -5.99 8.64 -25.43
N ILE A 321 -5.26 8.05 -24.48
CA ILE A 321 -3.88 8.45 -24.13
C ILE A 321 -2.89 8.04 -25.23
N GLU A 322 -3.00 6.83 -25.79
CA GLU A 322 -2.15 6.36 -26.90
C GLU A 322 -2.38 7.16 -28.21
N GLY A 323 -3.56 7.75 -28.39
CA GLY A 323 -3.85 8.63 -29.53
C GLY A 323 -3.29 10.05 -29.42
N GLN A 324 -2.88 10.48 -28.22
CA GLN A 324 -2.46 11.87 -27.97
C GLN A 324 -0.93 12.08 -27.95
N GLU A 325 -0.13 10.99 -27.87
CA GLU A 325 1.34 11.06 -27.94
C GLU A 325 1.89 11.42 -29.32
N VAL A 326 1.11 11.26 -30.39
CA VAL A 326 1.52 11.65 -31.75
C VAL A 326 1.47 13.18 -31.96
N GLY A 327 0.67 13.91 -31.16
CA GLY A 327 0.56 15.36 -31.27
C GLY A 327 1.56 16.17 -30.44
N ARG A 328 2.20 15.57 -29.42
CA ARG A 328 3.10 16.27 -28.49
C ARG A 328 4.55 16.32 -28.97
N GLN A 329 5.00 15.32 -29.73
CA GLN A 329 6.35 15.30 -30.30
C GLN A 329 6.55 16.34 -31.42
N GLU A 330 5.48 16.80 -32.07
CA GLU A 330 5.58 17.80 -33.14
C GLU A 330 5.73 19.24 -32.61
N ILE A 331 5.27 19.51 -31.38
CA ILE A 331 5.38 20.84 -30.73
C ILE A 331 6.78 21.04 -30.15
N GLU A 332 7.38 20.01 -29.53
CA GLU A 332 8.75 20.11 -29.00
C GLU A 332 9.81 20.29 -30.12
N ARG A 333 9.58 19.77 -31.33
CA ARG A 333 10.47 20.05 -32.48
C ARG A 333 10.42 21.50 -32.94
N GLN A 334 9.27 22.16 -32.88
CA GLN A 334 9.13 23.55 -33.34
C GLN A 334 9.68 24.57 -32.33
N GLU A 335 9.70 24.26 -31.02
CA GLU A 335 10.31 25.14 -30.02
C GLU A 335 11.84 25.09 -30.04
N VAL A 336 12.45 23.94 -30.34
CA VAL A 336 13.91 23.81 -30.45
C VAL A 336 14.45 24.56 -31.68
N GLU A 337 13.77 24.50 -32.83
CA GLU A 337 14.18 25.27 -34.01
C GLU A 337 14.08 26.79 -33.80
N ARG A 338 13.12 27.28 -33.01
CA ARG A 338 13.01 28.71 -32.68
C ARG A 338 14.16 29.21 -31.81
N GLN A 339 14.62 28.40 -30.86
CA GLN A 339 15.73 28.80 -29.97
C GLN A 339 17.09 28.79 -30.67
N GLU A 340 17.30 27.95 -31.69
CA GLU A 340 18.54 27.97 -32.48
C GLU A 340 18.62 29.21 -33.40
N VAL A 341 17.51 29.67 -33.94
CA VAL A 341 17.48 30.87 -34.80
C VAL A 341 17.79 32.15 -34.00
N GLU A 342 17.25 32.31 -32.79
CA GLU A 342 17.56 33.47 -31.93
C GLU A 342 19.04 33.51 -31.49
N ARG A 343 19.70 32.35 -31.35
CA ARG A 343 21.13 32.31 -31.00
C ARG A 343 22.04 32.79 -32.13
N GLN A 344 21.68 32.53 -33.39
CA GLN A 344 22.48 32.97 -34.54
C GLN A 344 22.33 34.48 -34.82
N GLU A 345 21.19 35.10 -34.48
CA GLU A 345 21.03 36.56 -34.66
C GLU A 345 21.82 37.40 -33.63
N VAL A 346 22.13 36.84 -32.46
CA VAL A 346 22.89 37.55 -31.42
C VAL A 346 24.40 37.55 -31.71
N GLU A 347 24.96 36.48 -32.28
CA GLU A 347 26.38 36.43 -32.66
C GLU A 347 26.72 37.29 -33.88
N GLY A 348 25.74 37.71 -34.69
CA GLY A 348 25.95 38.56 -35.86
C GLY A 348 26.11 40.06 -35.58
N ARG A 349 25.95 40.53 -34.33
CA ARG A 349 25.82 41.96 -34.01
C ARG A 349 26.99 42.60 -33.24
N GLU A 350 28.05 41.86 -32.92
CA GLU A 350 29.16 42.36 -32.08
C GLU A 350 30.46 42.72 -32.83
N VAL A 351 30.43 42.98 -34.15
CA VAL A 351 31.65 43.35 -34.90
C VAL A 351 31.46 44.60 -35.78
N GLU A 352 30.99 45.72 -35.23
CA GLU A 352 31.20 47.03 -35.86
C GLU A 352 31.28 48.13 -34.79
N GLY A 353 32.49 48.64 -34.51
CA GLY A 353 32.66 49.90 -33.80
C GLY A 353 33.84 49.95 -32.84
N LEU A 354 35.06 49.97 -33.37
CA LEU A 354 36.25 50.47 -32.65
C LEU A 354 37.34 50.86 -33.65
N GLU A 355 37.12 51.97 -34.37
CA GLU A 355 38.20 52.72 -35.02
C GLU A 355 38.03 54.21 -34.69
N ASP A 356 39.18 54.89 -34.64
CA ASP A 356 39.40 56.32 -34.53
C ASP A 356 39.36 56.94 -33.12
N LEU A 357 40.55 57.27 -32.61
CA LEU A 357 40.93 58.63 -32.23
C LEU A 357 42.45 58.70 -31.95
N GLU A 358 43.24 58.83 -33.02
CA GLU A 358 44.60 59.37 -32.97
C GLU A 358 44.58 60.89 -33.17
N GLY A 359 45.31 61.61 -32.30
CA GLY A 359 46.09 62.78 -32.70
C GLY A 359 45.49 64.16 -32.45
N CYS A 360 46.13 64.92 -31.55
CA CYS A 360 46.70 66.23 -31.90
C CYS A 360 47.73 66.73 -30.87
N PRO A 361 48.65 67.62 -31.28
CA PRO A 361 50.02 67.63 -30.79
C PRO A 361 50.39 68.81 -29.88
N LEU A 362 51.58 68.68 -29.29
CA LEU A 362 52.36 69.71 -28.59
C LEU A 362 52.60 70.96 -29.45
N GLN A 363 52.39 72.14 -28.86
CA GLN A 363 53.34 73.25 -28.86
C GLN A 363 53.13 74.18 -27.68
#